data_AF-A0A6G6KB43-F1
#
_entry.id   AF-A0A6G6KB43-F1
#
_cell.length_a   1.000
_cell.length_b   1.000
_cell.length_c   1.000
_cell.angle_alpha   90.00
_cell.angle_beta   90.00
_cell.angle_gamma   90.00
#
_symmetry.space_group_name_H-M   'P 1'
#
loop_
_entity.id
_entity.type
_entity.pdbx_description
1 polymer ?
#
loop_
_entity_poly.entity_id
_entity_poly.type
_entity_poly.pdbx_seq_one_letter_code
_entity_poly.pdbx_strand_id
1 'polypeptide(L)' 'MKPAPQRLDDLAHAHWRVKFLKNLLEVHRSIPKRSGNDWLLQEADYVQRIVQAEREIALKSP' A
#
# COMPACT_ATOMS: atom_id res chain seq x y z
N MET A 1 25.57 -1.34 -13.93
CA MET A 1 25.65 -0.36 -12.82
C MET A 1 25.01 -0.99 -11.60
N LYS A 2 25.71 -1.08 -10.46
CA LYS A 2 25.08 -1.53 -9.20
C LYS A 2 24.16 -0.41 -8.69
N PRO A 3 22.90 -0.69 -8.32
CA PRO A 3 22.02 0.34 -7.78
C PRO A 3 22.62 0.89 -6.48
N ALA A 4 22.53 2.21 -6.30
CA ALA A 4 22.98 2.86 -5.07
C ALA A 4 22.19 2.30 -3.87
N PRO A 5 22.82 2.13 -2.69
CA PRO A 5 22.16 1.54 -1.51
C PRO A 5 20.85 2.24 -1.13
N GLN A 6 20.75 3.57 -1.26
CA GLN A 6 19.50 4.32 -1.05
C GLN A 6 18.34 3.85 -1.94
N ARG A 7 18.59 3.44 -3.19
CA ARG A 7 17.54 2.93 -4.07
C ARG A 7 17.00 1.57 -3.62
N LEU A 8 17.85 0.75 -3.00
CA LEU A 8 17.44 -0.54 -2.46
C LEU A 8 16.60 -0.35 -1.19
N ASP A 9 16.98 0.59 -0.33
CA ASP A 9 16.23 0.96 0.88
C ASP A 9 14.86 1.56 0.52
N ASP A 10 14.80 2.43 -0.49
CA ASP A 10 13.56 3.03 -0.99
C ASP A 10 12.61 1.98 -1.58
N LEU A 11 13.15 0.98 -2.30
CA LEU A 11 12.37 -0.11 -2.86
C LEU A 11 11.86 -1.05 -1.77
N ALA A 12 12.71 -1.40 -0.81
CA ALA A 12 12.33 -2.21 0.35
C ALA A 12 11.24 -1.52 1.18
N HIS A 13 11.37 -0.21 1.41
CA HIS A 13 10.35 0.59 2.09
C HIS A 13 9.04 0.63 1.32
N ALA A 14 9.09 0.76 -0.02
CA ALA A 14 7.90 0.74 -0.86
C ALA A 14 7.16 -0.62 -0.78
N HIS A 15 7.89 -1.73 -0.84
CA HIS A 15 7.31 -3.07 -0.65
C HIS A 15 6.69 -3.25 0.74
N TRP A 16 7.38 -2.79 1.80
CA TRP A 16 6.83 -2.81 3.15
C TRP A 16 5.53 -2.02 3.25
N ARG A 17 5.49 -0.82 2.65
CA ARG A 17 4.30 0.04 2.66
C ARG A 17 3.11 -0.61 1.98
N VAL A 18 3.29 -1.26 0.82
CA VAL A 18 2.21 -2.00 0.15
C VAL A 18 1.69 -3.12 1.05
N LYS A 19 2.59 -3.91 1.64
CA LYS A 19 2.20 -5.01 2.54
C LYS A 19 1.43 -4.50 3.75
N PHE A 20 1.89 -3.42 4.37
CA PHE A 20 1.22 -2.80 5.50
C PHE A 20 -0.21 -2.34 5.14
N LEU A 21 -0.37 -1.64 4.02
CA LEU A 21 -1.69 -1.16 3.58
C LEU A 21 -2.66 -2.30 3.25
N LYS A 22 -2.17 -3.38 2.62
CA LYS A 22 -2.99 -4.57 2.34
C LYS A 22 -3.49 -5.22 3.63
N ASN A 23 -2.63 -5.38 4.63
CA ASN A 23 -3.02 -5.91 5.93
C ASN A 23 -4.05 -4.99 6.61
N LEU A 24 -3.87 -3.67 6.51
CA LEU A 24 -4.82 -2.72 7.08
C LEU A 24 -6.20 -2.80 6.41
N LEU A 25 -6.22 -2.96 5.08
CA LEU A 25 -7.45 -3.18 4.32
C LEU A 25 -8.13 -4.51 4.70
N GLU A 26 -7.37 -5.58 4.91
CA GLU A 26 -7.91 -6.86 5.36
C GLU A 26 -8.56 -6.75 6.73
N VAL A 27 -7.88 -6.10 7.68
CA VAL A 27 -8.43 -5.82 9.02
C VAL A 27 -9.66 -4.93 8.94
N HIS A 28 -9.64 -3.91 8.08
CA HIS A 28 -10.79 -3.05 7.85
C HIS A 28 -11.99 -3.87 7.34
N ARG A 29 -11.79 -4.79 6.41
CA ARG A 29 -12.86 -5.64 5.87
C ARG A 29 -13.35 -6.72 6.83
N SER A 30 -12.53 -7.15 7.78
CA SER A 30 -12.91 -8.20 8.73
C SER A 30 -13.80 -7.71 9.87
N ILE A 31 -13.93 -6.40 10.09
CA ILE A 31 -14.75 -5.86 11.17
C ILE A 31 -16.23 -5.90 10.78
N PRO A 32 -17.07 -6.66 11.50
CA PRO A 32 -18.49 -6.78 11.19
C PRO A 32 -19.26 -5.49 11.48
N LYS A 33 -20.35 -5.28 10.72
CA LYS A 33 -21.32 -4.18 10.91
C LYS A 33 -20.78 -2.75 10.73
N ARG A 34 -19.64 -2.59 10.07
CA ARG A 34 -19.15 -1.28 9.64
C ARG A 34 -19.55 -1.08 8.17
N SER A 35 -20.56 -0.26 7.92
CA SER A 35 -21.11 -0.01 6.58
C SER A 35 -21.54 1.44 6.37
N GLY A 36 -20.91 2.37 7.10
CA GLY A 36 -21.14 3.81 6.93
C GLY A 36 -20.35 4.38 5.75
N ASN A 37 -20.78 5.53 5.23
CA ASN A 37 -20.08 6.21 4.13
C ASN A 37 -18.61 6.49 4.45
N ASP A 38 -18.29 6.92 5.68
CA ASP A 38 -16.91 7.14 6.11
C ASP A 38 -16.07 5.86 6.07
N TRP A 39 -16.70 4.71 6.36
CA TRP A 39 -16.05 3.41 6.28
C TRP A 39 -15.69 3.07 4.83
N LEU A 40 -16.64 3.23 3.92
CA LEU A 40 -16.43 2.98 2.49
C LEU A 40 -15.40 3.95 1.89
N LEU A 41 -15.40 5.21 2.31
CA LEU A 41 -14.41 6.21 1.91
C LEU A 41 -13.01 5.83 2.40
N GLN A 42 -12.89 5.38 3.65
CA GLN A 42 -11.63 4.91 4.21
C GLN A 42 -11.12 3.64 3.49
N GLU A 43 -12.01 2.70 3.15
CA GLU A 43 -11.66 1.56 2.30
C GLU A 43 -11.13 2.01 0.93
N ALA A 44 -11.84 2.94 0.28
CA ALA A 44 -11.42 3.49 -1.01
C ALA A 44 -10.05 4.18 -0.93
N ASP A 45 -9.76 4.93 0.14
CA ASP A 45 -8.44 5.52 0.38
C ASP A 45 -7.35 4.45 0.47
N TYR A 46 -7.57 3.37 1.22
CA TYR A 46 -6.62 2.26 1.31
C TYR A 46 -6.35 1.64 -0.05
N VAL A 47 -7.39 1.37 -0.84
CA VAL A 47 -7.27 0.81 -2.19
C VAL A 47 -6.46 1.75 -3.09
N GLN A 48 -6.76 3.05 -3.11
CA GLN A 48 -6.02 4.02 -3.91
C GLN A 48 -4.54 4.09 -3.52
N ARG A 49 -4.25 4.10 -2.21
CA ARG A 49 -2.87 4.16 -1.70
C ARG A 49 -2.08 2.90 -2.00
N ILE A 50 -2.73 1.73 -2.01
CA ILE A 50 -2.09 0.47 -2.44
C ILE A 50 -1.73 0.54 -3.92
N VAL A 51 -2.68 0.92 -4.79
CA VAL A 51 -2.44 1.02 -6.24
C VAL A 51 -1.32 2.01 -6.53
N GLN A 52 -1.32 3.16 -5.88
CA GLN A 52 -0.26 4.15 -6.04
C GLN A 52 1.10 3.60 -5.63
N ALA A 53 1.19 2.97 -4.46
CA ALA A 53 2.45 2.40 -3.98
C ALA A 53 2.95 1.23 -4.87
N GLU A 54 2.05 0.40 -5.40
CA GLU A 54 2.40 -0.65 -6.36
C GLU A 54 2.93 -0.08 -7.68
N ARG A 55 2.35 1.02 -8.18
CA ARG A 55 2.87 1.74 -9.35
C ARG A 55 4.27 2.30 -9.09
N GLU A 56 4.51 2.88 -7.92
CA GLU A 56 5.83 3.40 -7.54
C GLU A 56 6.90 2.31 -7.51
N ILE A 57 6.55 1.11 -7.01
CA ILE A 57 7.44 -0.05 -7.07
C ILE A 57 7.72 -0.43 -8.52
N ALA A 58 6.68 -0.55 -9.35
CA ALA A 58 6.83 -0.92 -10.76
C ALA A 58 7.70 0.08 -11.55
N LEU A 59 7.66 1.37 -11.21
CA LEU A 59 8.51 2.39 -11.82
C LEU A 59 9.97 2.37 -11.31
N LYS A 60 10.20 1.83 -10.10
CA LYS A 60 11.52 1.77 -9.45
C LYS A 60 12.22 0.42 -9.60
N SER A 61 11.49 -0.63 -9.98
CA SER A 61 12.03 -1.95 -10.31
C SER A 61 12.48 -1.92 -11.78
N PRO A 62 13.80 -1.98 -12.07
CA PRO A 62 14.34 -1.94 -13.42
C PRO A 62 14.06 -3.24 -14.21
#